data_AF-A0A353EDB7-F1
#
_entry.id   AF-A0A353EDB7-F1
#
_cell.length_a   1.000
_cell.length_b   1.000
_cell.length_c   1.000
_cell.angle_alpha   90.00
_cell.angle_beta   90.00
_cell.angle_gamma   90.00
#
_symmetry.space_group_name_H-M   'P 1'
#
loop_
_entity.id
_entity.type
_entity.pdbx_description
1 polymer ?
#
loop_
_entity_poly.entity_id
_entity_poly.type
_entity_poly.pdbx_seq_one_letter_code
_entity_poly.pdbx_strand_id
1 'polypeptide(L)' 'IIVVEHKGVKTGFIVDGVSEVLELSENEISPPPQSAQQRNSMITGVGHKNEQICFLLSLDHMLTSSTEENSEAV' A
#
# COMPACT_ATOMS: atom_id res chain seq x y z
N ILE A 1 13.56 -4.36 4.94
CA ILE A 1 12.76 -3.31 5.61
C ILE A 1 12.67 -2.11 4.69
N ILE A 2 11.48 -1.56 4.48
CA ILE A 2 11.25 -0.30 3.75
C ILE A 2 10.96 0.78 4.78
N VAL A 3 11.71 1.89 4.77
CA VAL A 3 11.48 3.03 5.67
C VAL A 3 10.67 4.08 4.93
N VAL A 4 9.54 4.49 5.51
CA VAL A 4 8.69 5.56 5.00
C VAL A 4 8.54 6.67 6.05
N GLU A 5 8.23 7.87 5.59
CA GLU A 5 7.81 8.96 6.45
C GLU A 5 6.38 9.35 6.11
N HIS A 6 5.50 9.34 7.11
CA HIS A 6 4.11 9.74 6.96
C HIS A 6 3.72 10.68 8.09
N LYS A 7 3.28 11.90 7.75
CA LYS A 7 2.90 12.94 8.73
C LYS A 7 3.99 13.23 9.78
N GLY A 8 5.27 13.20 9.36
CA GLY A 8 6.43 13.45 10.24
C GLY A 8 6.83 12.27 11.13
N VAL A 9 6.13 11.13 11.04
CA VAL A 9 6.48 9.90 11.75
C VAL A 9 7.19 8.95 10.78
N LYS A 10 8.37 8.46 11.20
CA LYS A 10 9.11 7.44 10.45
C LYS A 10 8.63 6.05 10.85
N THR A 11 8.20 5.28 9.86
CA THR A 11 7.70 3.91 10.05
C THR A 11 8.46 2.94 9.15
N GLY A 12 8.70 1.73 9.65
CA GLY A 12 9.34 0.66 8.88
C GLY A 12 8.33 -0.42 8.50
N PHE A 13 8.29 -0.79 7.22
CA PHE A 13 7.61 -2.00 6.74
C PHE A 13 8.58 -3.17 6.66
N ILE A 14 8.22 -4.29 7.30
CA ILE A 14 8.93 -5.55 7.15
C ILE A 14 8.55 -6.14 5.79
N VAL A 15 9.54 -6.52 5.00
CA VAL A 15 9.38 -7.07 3.65
C VAL A 15 10.38 -8.18 3.43
N ASP A 16 10.02 -9.15 2.59
CA ASP A 16 10.92 -10.25 2.20
C ASP A 16 12.09 -9.75 1.33
N GLY A 17 11.86 -8.69 0.54
CA GLY A 17 12.88 -8.10 -0.32
C GLY A 17 12.35 -6.92 -1.14
N VAL A 18 13.24 -6.28 -1.89
CA VAL A 18 12.90 -5.27 -2.91
C VAL A 18 13.32 -5.86 -4.26
N SER A 19 12.36 -6.03 -5.16
CA SER A 19 12.62 -6.65 -6.47
C SER A 19 13.29 -5.69 -7.43
N GLU A 20 12.69 -4.52 -7.65
CA GLU A 20 13.12 -3.53 -8.65
C GLU A 20 12.41 -2.19 -8.46
N VAL A 21 12.82 -1.18 -9.21
CA VAL A 21 12.15 0.13 -9.32
C VAL A 21 11.51 0.21 -10.70
N LEU A 22 10.18 0.36 -10.74
CA LEU A 22 9.39 0.41 -11.96
C LEU A 22 8.84 1.81 -12.21
N GLU A 23 8.97 2.29 -13.44
CA GLU A 23 8.23 3.45 -13.94
C GLU A 23 6.95 2.97 -14.62
N LEU A 24 5.80 3.54 -14.24
CA LEU A 24 4.49 3.22 -14.81
C LEU A 24 3.87 4.49 -15.41
N SER A 25 3.33 4.38 -16.62
CA SER A 25 2.49 5.44 -17.19
C SER A 25 1.03 5.30 -16.73
N GLU A 26 0.25 6.37 -16.83
CA GLU A 26 -1.15 6.38 -16.32
C GLU A 26 -2.03 5.29 -16.96
N ASN A 27 -1.82 4.98 -18.25
CA ASN A 27 -2.53 3.93 -18.96
C ASN A 27 -2.14 2.50 -18.54
N GLU A 28 -1.03 2.35 -17.82
CA GLU A 28 -0.61 1.08 -17.22
C GLU A 28 -1.24 0.88 -15.83
N ILE A 29 -1.99 1.88 -15.32
CA ILE A 29 -2.64 1.84 -14.02
C ILE A 29 -4.15 1.65 -14.22
N SER A 30 -4.70 0.62 -13.57
CA SER A 30 -6.12 0.31 -13.57
C SER A 30 -6.71 0.43 -12.15
N PRO A 31 -8.03 0.66 -12.02
CA PRO A 31 -8.68 0.69 -10.71
C PRO A 31 -8.56 -0.67 -10.00
N PRO A 32 -8.59 -0.68 -8.66
CA PRO A 32 -8.49 -1.92 -7.90
C PRO A 32 -9.67 -2.85 -8.24
N PRO A 33 -9.46 -4.18 -8.32
CA PRO A 33 -10.52 -5.13 -8.61
C PRO A 33 -11.60 -5.08 -7.52
N GLN A 34 -12.85 -5.39 -7.89
CA GLN A 34 -13.99 -5.30 -6.96
C GLN A 34 -13.78 -6.10 -5.66
N SER A 35 -13.13 -7.26 -5.74
CA SER A 35 -12.81 -8.10 -4.58
C SER A 35 -11.78 -7.50 -3.61
N ALA A 36 -10.97 -6.54 -4.07
CA ALA A 36 -10.06 -5.76 -3.23
C ALA A 36 -10.79 -4.58 -2.58
N GLN A 37 -11.69 -3.92 -3.32
CA GLN A 37 -12.48 -2.78 -2.83
C GLN A 37 -13.32 -3.12 -1.58
N GLN A 38 -13.79 -4.36 -1.47
CA GLN A 38 -14.68 -4.78 -0.36
C GLN A 38 -13.95 -5.15 0.94
N ARG A 39 -12.65 -5.46 0.90
CA ARG A 39 -11.96 -6.09 2.05
C ARG A 39 -11.04 -5.16 2.83
N ASN A 40 -10.45 -4.17 2.17
CA ASN A 40 -9.65 -3.13 2.82
C ASN A 40 -9.30 -2.08 1.75
N SER A 41 -9.53 -0.79 2.01
CA SER A 41 -9.25 0.31 1.08
C SER A 41 -7.76 0.59 0.87
N MET A 42 -6.90 -0.35 1.27
CA MET A 42 -5.46 -0.24 1.23
C MET A 42 -4.90 -0.32 -0.20
N ILE A 43 -5.59 -0.99 -1.11
CA ILE A 43 -5.19 -1.07 -2.53
C ILE A 43 -5.88 0.08 -3.28
N THR A 44 -5.08 0.99 -3.84
CA THR A 44 -5.56 2.15 -4.60
C THR A 44 -5.65 1.90 -6.10
N GLY A 45 -4.95 0.86 -6.58
CA GLY A 45 -4.92 0.51 -8.00
C GLY A 45 -4.07 -0.71 -8.27
N VAL A 46 -4.03 -1.09 -9.55
CA VAL A 46 -3.19 -2.17 -10.06
C VAL A 46 -2.38 -1.65 -11.23
N GLY A 47 -1.05 -1.76 -11.14
CA GLY A 47 -0.12 -1.49 -12.22
C GLY A 47 0.11 -2.73 -13.07
N HIS A 48 0.07 -2.58 -14.38
CA HIS A 48 0.25 -3.63 -15.37
C HIS A 48 1.38 -3.21 -16.31
N LYS A 49 2.53 -3.86 -16.22
CA LYS A 49 3.67 -3.60 -17.11
C LYS A 49 4.17 -4.91 -17.69
N ASN A 50 4.04 -5.06 -19.01
CA ASN A 50 4.29 -6.32 -19.71
C ASN A 50 3.47 -7.48 -19.07
N GLU A 51 4.14 -8.51 -18.57
CA GLU A 51 3.52 -9.65 -17.87
C GLU A 51 3.53 -9.50 -16.34
N GLN A 52 3.99 -8.37 -15.83
CA GLN A 52 4.10 -8.10 -14.40
C GLN A 52 2.90 -7.30 -13.89
N ILE A 53 2.38 -7.71 -12.73
CA ILE A 53 1.32 -7.02 -12.01
C ILE A 53 1.86 -6.57 -10.66
N CYS A 54 1.60 -5.32 -10.30
CA CYS A 54 1.93 -4.79 -8.97
C CYS A 54 0.73 -4.04 -8.37
N PHE A 55 0.52 -4.18 -7.07
CA PHE A 55 -0.51 -3.42 -6.36
C PHE A 55 0.02 -2.05 -5.93
N LEU A 56 -0.77 -1.01 -6.17
CA LEU A 56 -0.55 0.32 -5.61
C LEU A 56 -1.20 0.37 -4.24
N LEU A 57 -0.42 0.74 -3.22
CA LEU A 57 -0.85 0.72 -1.82
C LEU A 57 -0.96 2.14 -1.25
N SER A 58 -1.98 2.39 -0.43
CA SER A 58 -2.15 3.64 0.31
C SER A 58 -1.50 3.57 1.68
N LEU A 59 -0.49 4.41 1.91
CA LEU A 59 0.14 4.57 3.22
C LEU A 59 -0.85 5.07 4.28
N ASP A 60 -1.79 5.96 3.93
CA ASP A 60 -2.81 6.43 4.86
C ASP A 60 -3.64 5.26 5.41
N HIS A 61 -4.12 4.37 4.55
CA HIS A 61 -4.93 3.23 4.97
C HIS A 61 -4.11 2.15 5.71
N MET A 62 -2.85 1.94 5.30
CA MET A 62 -1.94 1.02 5.99
C MET A 62 -1.63 1.45 7.41
N LEU A 63 -1.48 2.75 7.66
CA LEU A 63 -1.06 3.28 8.94
C LEU A 63 -2.24 3.63 9.87
N THR A 64 -3.42 3.89 9.31
CA THR A 64 -4.65 4.19 10.10
C THR A 64 -5.33 2.92 10.62
N SER A 65 -5.32 1.83 9.85
CA SER A 65 -5.95 0.54 10.24
C SER A 65 -5.29 -0.13 11.46
N SER A 66 -4.13 0.35 11.92
CA SER A 66 -3.46 -0.13 13.14
C SER A 66 -3.69 0.77 14.38
N THR A 67 -4.48 1.84 14.27
CA THR A 67 -4.66 2.83 15.36
C THR A 67 -5.87 2.52 16.26
N GLU A 68 -6.75 1.58 15.88
CA GLU A 68 -7.96 1.26 16.67
C GLU A 68 -7.77 0.14 17.73
N GLU A 69 -6.54 -0.25 18.05
CA GLU A 69 -6.28 -1.34 19.01
C GLU A 69 -5.36 -0.93 20.18
N ASN A 70 -5.52 0.29 20.72
CA ASN A 70 -4.93 0.62 22.03
C ASN A 70 -5.59 1.76 22.84
N SER A 71 -6.91 1.89 22.82
CA SER A 71 -7.61 2.84 23.71
C SER A 71 -8.58 2.15 24.67
N GLU A 72 -8.09 1.20 25.46
CA GLU A 72 -8.66 0.86 26.77
C GLU A 72 -7.53 0.58 27.77
N ALA A 73 -7.01 1.65 28.37
CA ALA A 73 -6.46 1.66 29.73
C ALA A 73 -6.04 3.10 30.09
N VAL A 74 -6.95 3.89 30.64
CA VAL A 74 -6.86 4.56 31.97
C VAL A 74 -8.27 4.98 32.38
#